data_AF-A0A218PT37-F1
#
_entry.id   AF-A0A218PT37-F1
#
_cell.length_a   1.000
_cell.length_b   1.000
_cell.length_c   1.000
_cell.angle_alpha   90.00
_cell.angle_beta   90.00
_cell.angle_gamma   90.00
#
_symmetry.space_group_name_H-M   'P 1'
#
loop_
_entity.id
_entity.type
_entity.pdbx_description
1 polymer ?
#
loop_
_entity_poly.entity_id
_entity_poly.type
_entity_poly.pdbx_seq_one_letter_code
_entity_poly.pdbx_strand_id
1 'polypeptide(L)'
;MNDPDKGATITITREELHRRAWETPPHELAQEFGITHRRLIEVFNKLAVPYPRRLYWRRKTAGKPVIALNHRAGPPLRTRSFQSESLLFPPAVRKHSATAESIEFA
;
A
#
# COMPACT_ATOMS: atom_id res chain seq x y z
N MET A 1 36.68 9.38 -8.95
CA MET A 1 35.47 10.20 -9.12
C MET A 1 35.51 11.33 -8.12
N ASN A 2 35.88 12.53 -8.56
CA ASN A 2 35.56 13.76 -7.83
C ASN A 2 34.04 13.87 -7.74
N ASP A 3 33.49 14.36 -6.63
CA ASP A 3 32.83 15.67 -6.68
C ASP A 3 32.57 16.25 -5.28
N PRO A 4 32.63 17.59 -5.16
CA PRO A 4 32.83 18.36 -3.93
C PRO A 4 31.49 18.64 -3.23
N ASP A 5 31.50 19.30 -2.07
CA ASP A 5 30.29 19.83 -1.41
C ASP A 5 29.41 18.82 -0.63
N LYS A 6 30.03 17.97 0.18
CA LYS A 6 29.37 17.40 1.38
C LYS A 6 29.15 18.51 2.43
N GLY A 7 28.26 19.46 2.14
CA GLY A 7 28.00 20.57 3.05
C GLY A 7 26.95 21.58 2.63
N ALA A 8 26.36 21.45 1.43
CA ALA A 8 25.27 22.33 1.01
C ALA A 8 24.08 22.12 1.95
N THR A 9 23.92 23.06 2.90
CA THR A 9 22.76 23.11 3.78
C THR A 9 21.61 23.65 2.95
N ILE A 10 20.78 22.76 2.44
CA ILE A 10 19.63 23.12 1.61
C ILE A 10 18.47 23.50 2.55
N THR A 11 18.30 24.79 2.76
CA THR A 11 17.25 25.35 3.60
C THR A 11 15.96 25.43 2.79
N ILE A 12 15.02 24.52 3.04
CA ILE A 12 13.70 24.50 2.41
C ILE A 12 12.61 24.56 3.48
N THR A 13 11.50 25.22 3.16
CA THR A 13 10.33 25.23 4.05
C THR A 13 9.57 23.92 3.94
N ARG A 14 8.82 23.58 4.99
CA ARG A 14 7.97 22.38 5.03
C ARG A 14 6.99 22.33 3.85
N GLU A 15 6.43 23.47 3.49
CA GLU A 15 5.45 23.62 2.41
C GLU A 15 6.09 23.42 1.03
N GLU A 16 7.27 23.98 0.82
CA GLU A 16 8.02 23.80 -0.42
C GLU A 16 8.45 22.35 -0.60
N LEU A 17 8.93 21.70 0.47
CA LEU A 17 9.24 20.27 0.45
C LEU A 17 8.01 19.44 0.08
N HIS A 18 6.85 19.75 0.64
CA HIS A 18 5.60 19.09 0.30
C HIS A 18 5.28 19.29 -1.18
N ARG A 19 5.26 20.54 -1.66
CA ARG A 19 4.96 20.87 -3.06
C ARG A 19 5.84 20.08 -4.03
N ARG A 20 7.16 20.11 -3.83
CA ARG A 20 8.09 19.38 -4.69
C ARG A 20 7.88 17.87 -4.66
N ALA A 21 7.48 17.31 -3.51
CA ALA A 21 7.16 15.88 -3.41
C ALA A 21 5.90 15.46 -4.20
N TRP A 22 5.03 16.42 -4.56
CA TRP A 22 3.85 16.20 -5.40
C TRP A 22 4.08 16.53 -6.89
N GLU A 23 5.06 17.36 -7.19
CA GLU A 23 5.48 17.72 -8.55
C GLU A 23 6.47 16.69 -9.12
N THR A 24 7.46 16.30 -8.32
CA THR A 24 8.57 15.43 -8.71
C THR A 24 8.59 14.16 -7.84
N PRO A 25 8.86 12.97 -8.41
CA PRO A 25 8.95 11.76 -7.62
C PRO A 25 10.16 11.80 -6.66
N PRO A 26 10.03 11.28 -5.43
CA PRO A 26 11.04 11.40 -4.37
C PRO A 26 12.38 10.70 -4.64
N HIS A 27 12.53 10.00 -5.77
CA HIS A 27 13.81 9.40 -6.18
C HIS A 27 14.65 10.41 -6.97
N GLU A 28 14.05 11.10 -7.93
CA GLU A 28 14.66 12.23 -8.67
C GLU A 28 14.96 13.38 -7.72
N LEU A 29 13.99 13.74 -6.88
CA LEU A 29 14.15 14.80 -5.88
C LEU A 29 15.32 14.52 -4.91
N ALA A 30 15.56 13.25 -4.57
CA ALA A 30 16.72 12.89 -3.75
C ALA A 30 18.05 13.10 -4.50
N GLN A 31 18.09 12.83 -5.81
CA GLN A 31 19.25 13.08 -6.67
C GLN A 31 19.53 14.58 -6.81
N GLU A 32 18.50 15.41 -7.00
CA GLU A 32 18.61 16.87 -7.04
C GLU A 32 19.19 17.45 -5.75
N PHE A 33 18.75 16.93 -4.60
CA PHE A 33 19.26 17.34 -3.30
C PHE A 33 20.63 16.72 -2.94
N GLY A 34 21.18 15.85 -3.79
CA GLY A 34 22.45 15.16 -3.52
C GLY A 34 22.38 14.22 -2.30
N ILE A 35 21.18 13.81 -1.89
CA ILE A 35 20.97 12.95 -0.72
C ILE A 35 20.43 11.58 -1.12
N THR A 36 20.59 10.61 -0.25
CA THR A 36 19.99 9.29 -0.46
C THR A 36 18.47 9.37 -0.29
N HIS A 37 17.71 8.62 -1.09
CA HIS A 37 16.25 8.51 -0.96
C HIS A 37 15.78 8.18 0.47
N ARG A 38 16.50 7.30 1.19
CA ARG A 38 16.23 6.99 2.59
C ARG A 38 16.34 8.23 3.49
N ARG A 39 17.36 9.06 3.28
CA ARG A 39 17.57 10.29 4.05
C ARG A 39 16.44 11.29 3.81
N LEU A 40 15.98 11.39 2.57
CA LEU A 40 14.81 12.19 2.23
C LEU A 40 13.54 11.69 2.95
N ILE A 41 13.31 10.38 3.01
CA ILE A 41 12.19 9.78 3.77
C ILE A 41 12.28 10.13 5.27
N GLU A 42 13.48 10.05 5.86
CA GLU A 42 13.67 10.46 7.25
C GLU A 42 13.29 11.92 7.48
N VAL A 43 13.62 12.81 6.54
CA VAL A 43 13.24 14.23 6.60
C VAL A 43 11.72 14.39 6.50
N PHE A 44 11.05 13.69 5.57
CA PHE A 44 9.58 13.70 5.49
C PHE A 44 8.91 13.23 6.78
N ASN A 45 9.43 12.16 7.39
CA ASN A 45 8.90 11.62 8.63
C ASN A 45 9.12 12.59 9.81
N LYS A 46 10.30 13.20 9.91
CA LYS A 46 10.61 14.19 10.94
C LYS A 46 9.72 15.44 10.86
N LEU A 47 9.41 15.86 9.63
CA LEU A 47 8.55 17.02 9.38
C LEU A 47 7.06 16.68 9.34
N ALA A 48 6.70 15.40 9.53
CA ALA A 48 5.34 14.88 9.41
C ALA A 48 4.64 15.34 8.11
N VAL A 49 5.40 15.38 7.01
CA VAL A 49 4.90 15.81 5.70
C VAL A 49 4.30 14.61 4.98
N PRO A 50 3.01 14.64 4.60
CA PRO A 50 2.42 13.58 3.80
C PRO A 50 3.03 13.61 2.40
N TYR A 51 3.53 12.47 1.91
CA TYR A 51 4.09 12.35 0.57
C TYR A 51 3.44 11.18 -0.18
N PRO A 52 3.31 11.28 -1.52
CA PRO A 52 2.75 10.21 -2.33
C PRO A 52 3.60 8.94 -2.25
N ARG A 53 2.94 7.80 -2.01
CA ARG A 53 3.60 6.49 -2.04
C ARG A 53 4.20 6.21 -3.42
N ARG A 54 5.28 5.43 -3.49
CA ARG A 54 5.92 4.99 -4.76
C ARG A 54 4.91 4.43 -5.78
N LEU A 55 3.85 3.77 -5.31
CA LEU A 55 2.78 3.25 -6.18
C LEU A 55 2.00 4.36 -6.90
N TYR A 56 1.77 5.51 -6.27
CA TYR A 56 1.13 6.68 -6.88
C TYR A 56 1.90 7.11 -8.12
N TRP A 57 3.22 7.30 -7.98
CA TRP A 57 4.09 7.71 -9.07
C TRP A 57 4.14 6.67 -10.19
N ARG A 58 4.24 5.37 -9.87
CA ARG A 58 4.19 4.31 -10.88
C ARG A 58 2.89 4.30 -11.69
N ARG A 59 1.77 4.66 -11.08
CA ARG A 59 0.47 4.76 -11.78
C ARG A 59 0.40 6.04 -12.62
N LYS A 60 0.88 7.17 -12.08
CA LYS A 60 0.95 8.47 -12.76
C LYS A 60 1.83 8.40 -14.02
N THR A 61 3.02 7.81 -13.94
CA THR A 61 3.93 7.64 -15.09
C THR A 61 3.41 6.64 -16.11
N ALA A 62 2.65 5.63 -15.68
CA ALA A 62 2.04 4.64 -16.57
C ALA A 62 0.73 5.14 -17.22
N GLY A 63 0.31 6.39 -17.01
CA GLY A 63 -0.96 6.93 -17.52
C GLY A 63 -2.21 6.23 -16.97
N LYS A 64 -2.07 5.46 -15.90
CA LYS A 64 -3.18 4.71 -15.29
C LYS A 64 -3.98 5.62 -14.36
N PRO A 65 -5.29 5.38 -14.17
CA PRO A 65 -6.09 6.15 -13.25
C PRO A 65 -5.48 6.07 -11.85
N VAL A 66 -5.01 7.21 -11.37
CA VAL A 66 -4.52 7.35 -10.02
C VAL A 66 -5.76 7.60 -9.17
N ILE A 67 -6.20 6.58 -8.44
CA ILE A 67 -7.17 6.78 -7.35
C ILE A 67 -6.44 7.61 -6.31
N ALA A 68 -6.55 8.93 -6.44
CA ALA A 68 -6.34 9.81 -5.31
C ALA A 68 -7.37 9.32 -4.28
N LEU A 69 -6.87 8.79 -3.16
CA LEU A 69 -7.69 8.65 -1.97
C LEU A 69 -8.06 10.08 -1.58
N ASN A 70 -9.10 10.61 -2.22
CA ASN A 70 -9.76 11.81 -1.80
C ASN A 70 -10.11 11.54 -0.34
N HIS A 71 -9.57 12.31 0.60
CA HIS A 71 -9.82 12.20 2.04
C HIS A 71 -11.31 12.40 2.43
N ARG A 72 -12.24 12.28 1.48
CA ARG A 72 -13.68 12.46 1.65
C ARG A 72 -14.57 11.52 0.84
N ALA A 73 -14.02 10.51 0.17
CA ALA A 73 -14.84 9.43 -0.37
C ALA A 73 -14.57 8.18 0.45
N GLY A 74 -15.53 7.81 1.31
CA GLY A 74 -15.52 6.51 1.98
C GLY A 74 -15.30 5.38 0.96
N PRO A 75 -14.74 4.24 1.38
CA PRO A 75 -14.51 3.13 0.48
C PRO A 75 -15.82 2.81 -0.24
N PRO A 76 -15.80 2.56 -1.57
CA PRO A 76 -17.00 2.10 -2.24
C PRO A 76 -17.44 0.83 -1.52
N LEU A 77 -18.65 0.84 -0.97
CA LEU A 77 -19.26 -0.34 -0.37
C LEU A 77 -19.30 -1.39 -1.48
N ARG A 78 -18.30 -2.27 -1.46
CA ARG A 78 -18.20 -3.38 -2.39
C ARG A 78 -19.16 -4.42 -1.86
N THR A 79 -20.46 -4.16 -2.04
CA THR A 79 -21.53 -5.11 -1.78
C THR A 79 -21.30 -6.26 -2.74
N ARG A 80 -20.57 -7.27 -2.28
CA ARG A 80 -20.48 -8.56 -2.96
C ARG A 80 -21.87 -9.14 -2.83
N SER A 81 -22.72 -8.86 -3.82
CA SER A 81 -24.01 -9.52 -3.99
C SER A 81 -23.70 -11.00 -4.15
N PHE A 82 -23.72 -11.71 -3.03
CA PHE A 82 -23.67 -13.15 -3.00
C PHE A 82 -25.09 -13.55 -3.39
N GLN A 83 -25.30 -13.80 -4.68
CA GLN A 83 -26.50 -14.44 -5.19
C GLN A 83 -26.55 -15.85 -4.57
N SER A 84 -27.10 -15.96 -3.36
CA SER A 84 -27.44 -17.24 -2.76
C SER A 84 -28.82 -17.63 -3.27
N GLU A 85 -28.89 -17.94 -4.55
CA GLU A 85 -30.03 -18.64 -5.11
C GLU A 85 -29.66 -20.12 -5.23
N SER A 86 -30.34 -20.90 -4.38
CA SER A 86 -30.72 -22.30 -4.59
C SER A 86 -29.64 -23.32 -4.92
N LEU A 87 -29.36 -24.23 -3.98
CA LEU A 87 -29.38 -25.67 -4.26
C LEU A 87 -29.95 -26.43 -3.05
N LEU A 88 -31.25 -26.66 -3.16
CA LEU A 88 -32.00 -27.84 -2.73
C LEU A 88 -31.11 -29.09 -2.55
N PHE A 89 -30.68 -29.36 -1.32
CA PHE A 89 -30.26 -30.70 -0.90
C PHE A 89 -31.12 -31.09 0.30
N PRO A 90 -32.00 -32.10 0.20
CA PRO A 90 -32.60 -32.67 1.39
C PRO A 90 -31.49 -33.34 2.23
N PRO A 91 -31.48 -33.22 3.57
CA PRO A 91 -30.58 -34.02 4.38
C PRO A 91 -30.99 -35.48 4.25
N ALA A 92 -30.18 -36.26 3.54
CA ALA A 92 -30.33 -37.70 3.46
C ALA A 92 -30.33 -38.29 4.87
N VAL A 93 -31.40 -39.04 5.16
CA VAL A 93 -31.64 -39.75 6.41
C VAL A 93 -30.50 -40.74 6.69
N ARG A 94 -30.14 -40.76 7.97
CA ARG A 94 -29.13 -41.59 8.64
C ARG A 94 -29.16 -43.06 8.22
N LYS A 95 -27.99 -43.63 7.94
CA LYS A 95 -27.73 -45.06 8.12
C LYS A 95 -26.79 -45.21 9.30
N HIS A 96 -27.33 -45.65 10.44
CA HIS A 96 -26.54 -46.29 11.48
C HIS A 96 -26.55 -47.79 11.18
N SER A 97 -25.38 -48.33 10.84
CA SER A 97 -25.02 -49.75 11.00
C SER A 97 -23.62 -49.71 11.60
N ALA A 98 -23.47 -50.00 12.90
CA ALA A 98 -23.00 -51.30 13.38
C ALA A 98 -21.67 -51.68 12.69
N THR A 99 -20.54 -51.83 13.37
CA THR A 99 -20.30 -52.74 14.51
C THR A 99 -18.98 -52.37 15.18
N ALA A 100 -18.86 -52.69 16.46
CA ALA A 100 -17.66 -52.60 17.28
C ALA A 100 -16.47 -53.40 16.72
N GLU A 101 -15.24 -52.94 16.99
CA GLU A 101 -14.03 -53.72 17.31
C GLU A 101 -12.90 -52.70 17.53
N SER A 102 -12.55 -52.42 18.78
CA SER A 102 -11.48 -53.08 19.55
C SER A 102 -10.09 -52.50 19.26
N ILE A 103 -9.62 -51.82 20.30
CA ILE A 103 -8.26 -51.34 20.58
C ILE A 103 -7.27 -52.50 20.50
N GLU A 104 -6.08 -52.26 19.94
CA GLU A 104 -4.82 -52.85 20.42
C GLU A 104 -3.70 -51.83 20.19
N PHE A 105 -2.96 -51.56 21.26
CA PHE A 105 -1.81 -50.65 21.35
C PHE A 105 -0.59 -51.54 21.60
N ALA A 106 0.39 -51.55 20.70
CA ALA A 106 1.74 -52.05 20.95
C ALA A 106 2.73 -51.39 19.97
#